data_AF-A0A418RHX2-F1
#
_entry.id   AF-A0A418RHX2-F1
#
_cell.length_a   1.000
_cell.length_b   1.000
_cell.length_c   1.000
_cell.angle_alpha   90.00
_cell.angle_beta   90.00
_cell.angle_gamma   90.00
#
_symmetry.space_group_name_H-M   'P 1'
#
loop_
_entity.id
_entity.type
_entity.pdbx_description
1 polymer ?
#
loop_
_entity_poly.entity_id
_entity_poly.type
_entity_poly.pdbx_seq_one_letter_code
_entity_poly.pdbx_strand_id
1 'polypeptide(L)'
;MTLNRTKEKTAGVGNWSLFDSEDIIKIEVAAAQWKLALKGIEKPWLCWCVNDKWSIMQQKLVLSVGWTPIVGNDANIKHPTILEGSVYVDFNESFEYPHMYMHFPLEWVFLYTDRLAFWHSDLLLSFKDMQYCAQLFENLEDGKIAAYKTRASLLRFWEIKQSRRFFEVIGCTTKSASRSQFDHGCGWWRNFQFHPNYKNSYLPKGLAGDHGFGIMHWHRHHGGNAKHVNVSMAGHADANNTRFTKSKEEDLDSTYSIAQICQHLGIEELL
;
A
#
# COMPACT_ATOMS: atom_id res chain seq x y z
N MET A 1 2.87 -12.37 -28.89
CA MET A 1 1.60 -11.95 -28.27
C MET A 1 1.85 -10.71 -27.45
N THR A 2 1.50 -9.56 -28.01
CA THR A 2 1.78 -8.23 -27.46
C THR A 2 0.66 -7.91 -26.47
N LEU A 3 0.93 -8.09 -25.17
CA LEU A 3 0.04 -7.60 -24.12
C LEU A 3 -0.16 -6.09 -24.29
N ASN A 4 -1.42 -5.64 -24.30
CA ASN A 4 -1.82 -4.23 -24.31
C ASN A 4 -1.17 -3.49 -23.12
N ARG A 5 0.04 -2.96 -23.32
CA ARG A 5 0.79 -2.11 -22.38
C ARG A 5 0.30 -0.65 -22.36
N THR A 6 -0.88 -0.36 -22.89
CA THR A 6 -1.30 0.99 -23.28
C THR A 6 -2.11 1.77 -22.24
N LYS A 7 -2.43 1.21 -21.06
CA LYS A 7 -3.24 1.92 -20.05
C LYS A 7 -2.43 2.69 -18.99
N GLU A 8 -1.19 2.31 -18.72
CA GLU A 8 -0.37 2.94 -17.69
C GLU A 8 0.60 3.94 -18.30
N LYS A 9 0.35 5.23 -18.09
CA LYS A 9 1.08 6.30 -18.79
C LYS A 9 1.71 7.35 -17.86
N THR A 10 1.46 7.29 -16.55
CA THR A 10 1.93 8.30 -15.60
C THR A 10 2.61 7.67 -14.40
N ALA A 11 3.41 8.44 -13.67
CA ALA A 11 4.03 7.97 -12.44
C ALA A 11 3.01 7.61 -11.33
N GLY A 12 1.79 8.14 -11.41
CA GLY A 12 0.69 7.89 -10.46
C GLY A 12 0.40 6.41 -10.20
N VAL A 13 0.71 5.52 -11.15
CA VAL A 13 0.56 4.05 -10.99
C VAL A 13 1.75 3.39 -10.28
N GLY A 14 2.60 4.18 -9.62
CA GLY A 14 3.76 3.72 -8.84
C GLY A 14 4.79 2.95 -9.66
N ASN A 15 5.27 3.54 -10.76
CA ASN A 15 6.25 2.92 -11.64
C ASN A 15 7.41 3.89 -11.92
N TRP A 16 8.60 3.56 -11.42
CA TRP A 16 9.80 4.39 -11.58
C TRP A 16 10.22 4.60 -13.04
N SER A 17 9.86 3.70 -13.96
CA SER A 17 10.16 3.90 -15.39
C SER A 17 9.33 5.01 -16.05
N LEU A 18 8.33 5.55 -15.34
CA LEU A 18 7.43 6.61 -15.81
C LEU A 18 7.60 7.91 -15.00
N PHE A 19 8.53 7.95 -14.05
CA PHE A 19 8.77 9.08 -13.17
C PHE A 19 9.94 9.92 -13.67
N ASP A 20 9.73 11.23 -13.73
CA ASP A 20 10.81 12.17 -14.02
C ASP A 20 11.53 12.55 -12.73
N SER A 21 12.86 12.47 -12.69
CA SER A 21 13.63 12.88 -11.52
C SER A 21 13.42 14.35 -11.14
N GLU A 22 13.05 15.22 -12.09
CA GLU A 22 12.73 16.62 -11.82
C GLU A 22 11.44 16.78 -10.99
N ASP A 23 10.54 15.79 -11.03
CA ASP A 23 9.29 15.79 -10.24
C ASP A 23 9.53 15.59 -8.74
N ILE A 24 10.74 15.27 -8.28
CA ILE A 24 11.05 15.16 -6.83
C ILE A 24 10.70 16.46 -6.10
N ILE A 25 11.01 17.62 -6.68
CA ILE A 25 10.68 18.92 -6.06
C ILE A 25 9.16 19.06 -5.91
N LYS A 26 8.40 18.62 -6.93
CA LYS A 26 6.93 18.64 -6.90
C LYS A 26 6.38 17.73 -5.78
N ILE A 27 7.00 16.56 -5.58
CA ILE A 27 6.68 15.66 -4.46
C ILE A 27 6.96 16.32 -3.12
N GLU A 28 8.11 16.96 -2.94
CA GLU A 28 8.46 17.62 -1.67
C GLU A 28 7.46 18.73 -1.31
N VAL A 29 7.03 19.51 -2.31
CA VAL A 29 5.99 20.55 -2.13
C VAL A 29 4.64 19.93 -1.77
N ALA A 30 4.19 18.91 -2.48
CA ALA A 30 2.93 18.22 -2.19
C ALA A 30 2.94 17.55 -0.80
N ALA A 31 4.05 16.91 -0.44
CA ALA A 31 4.22 16.23 0.83
C ALA A 31 4.18 17.20 2.03
N ALA A 32 4.53 18.47 1.85
CA ALA A 32 4.34 19.48 2.89
C ALA A 32 2.86 19.67 3.26
N GLN A 33 1.95 19.61 2.27
CA GLN A 33 0.51 19.67 2.52
C GLN A 33 0.00 18.40 3.18
N TRP A 34 0.46 17.22 2.73
CA TRP A 34 0.11 15.95 3.37
C TRP A 34 0.56 15.91 4.83
N LYS A 35 1.76 16.43 5.12
CA LYS A 35 2.28 16.56 6.48
C LYS A 35 1.42 17.47 7.34
N LEU A 36 0.92 18.56 6.78
CA LEU A 36 0.02 19.47 7.48
C LEU A 36 -1.32 18.79 7.78
N ALA A 37 -1.88 18.05 6.82
CA ALA A 37 -3.11 17.29 7.00
C ALA A 37 -2.98 16.21 8.09
N LEU A 38 -1.79 15.62 8.26
CA LEU A 38 -1.51 14.60 9.27
C LEU A 38 -1.00 15.17 10.62
N LYS A 39 -0.99 16.50 10.79
CA LYS A 39 -0.44 17.13 11.99
C LYS A 39 -1.21 16.69 13.24
N GLY A 40 -0.48 16.12 14.20
CA GLY A 40 -1.03 15.65 15.48
C GLY A 40 -1.60 14.22 15.45
N ILE A 41 -1.51 13.53 14.31
CA ILE A 41 -1.95 12.14 14.17
C ILE A 41 -0.75 11.21 14.45
N GLU A 42 -0.78 10.49 15.56
CA GLU A 42 0.31 9.58 15.95
C GLU A 42 0.22 8.21 15.27
N LYS A 43 -1.00 7.75 14.98
CA LYS A 43 -1.30 6.40 14.47
C LYS A 43 -2.08 6.45 13.14
N PRO A 44 -1.52 7.04 12.07
CA PRO A 44 -2.21 7.12 10.79
C PRO A 44 -2.24 5.76 10.09
N TRP A 45 -3.40 5.40 9.53
CA TRP A 45 -3.59 4.19 8.75
C TRP A 45 -4.26 4.53 7.42
N LEU A 46 -3.54 4.35 6.31
CA LEU A 46 -4.04 4.64 4.97
C LEU A 46 -5.14 3.65 4.55
N CYS A 47 -6.33 4.19 4.27
CA CYS A 47 -7.45 3.52 3.63
C CYS A 47 -7.59 4.07 2.20
N TRP A 48 -7.19 3.30 1.19
CA TRP A 48 -7.25 3.74 -0.20
C TRP A 48 -8.61 3.44 -0.83
N CYS A 49 -9.40 4.48 -1.10
CA CYS A 49 -10.74 4.35 -1.63
C CYS A 49 -10.72 4.08 -3.14
N VAL A 50 -11.09 2.86 -3.51
CA VAL A 50 -11.49 2.48 -4.88
C VAL A 50 -12.97 2.10 -4.97
N ASN A 51 -13.61 1.85 -3.82
CA ASN A 51 -15.03 1.58 -3.65
C ASN A 51 -15.44 2.09 -2.27
N ASP A 52 -16.50 2.90 -2.22
CA ASP A 52 -16.85 3.63 -1.01
C ASP A 52 -17.28 2.72 0.15
N LYS A 53 -18.04 1.65 -0.14
CA LYS A 53 -18.50 0.71 0.89
C LYS A 53 -17.34 -0.04 1.52
N TRP A 54 -16.38 -0.48 0.71
CA TRP A 54 -15.16 -1.11 1.21
C TRP A 54 -14.33 -0.14 2.05
N SER A 55 -14.15 1.11 1.58
CA SER A 55 -13.44 2.16 2.31
C SER A 55 -14.11 2.48 3.66
N ILE A 56 -15.44 2.56 3.72
CA ILE A 56 -16.19 2.78 4.97
C ILE A 56 -15.90 1.64 5.96
N MET A 57 -15.97 0.38 5.54
CA MET A 57 -15.67 -0.75 6.42
C MET A 57 -14.23 -0.74 6.91
N GLN A 58 -13.29 -0.38 6.04
CA GLN A 58 -11.90 -0.19 6.39
C GLN A 58 -11.72 0.90 7.46
N GLN A 59 -12.36 2.07 7.28
CA GLN A 59 -12.34 3.14 8.28
C GLN A 59 -12.89 2.67 9.63
N LYS A 60 -14.06 1.99 9.65
CA LYS A 60 -14.65 1.43 10.89
C LYS A 60 -13.69 0.49 11.61
N LEU A 61 -13.03 -0.42 10.87
CA LEU A 61 -12.05 -1.34 11.44
C LEU A 61 -10.83 -0.61 12.05
N VAL A 62 -10.25 0.36 11.33
CA VAL A 62 -9.12 1.16 11.84
C VAL A 62 -9.50 1.90 13.12
N LEU A 63 -10.68 2.53 13.14
CA LEU A 63 -11.20 3.23 14.33
C LEU A 63 -11.37 2.26 15.52
N SER A 64 -11.84 1.04 15.27
CA SER A 64 -12.05 0.02 16.33
C SER A 64 -10.77 -0.37 17.08
N VAL A 65 -9.59 -0.14 16.49
CA VAL A 65 -8.29 -0.42 17.11
C VAL A 65 -7.54 0.84 17.56
N GLY A 66 -8.22 1.99 17.59
CA GLY A 66 -7.66 3.25 18.08
C GLY A 66 -6.62 3.89 17.17
N TRP A 67 -6.62 3.53 15.88
CA TRP A 67 -5.83 4.20 14.85
C TRP A 67 -6.71 5.21 14.11
N THR A 68 -6.07 6.16 13.43
CA THR A 68 -6.77 7.21 12.67
C THR A 68 -6.79 6.84 11.18
N PRO A 69 -7.96 6.63 10.57
CA PRO A 69 -8.05 6.39 9.14
C PRO A 69 -7.63 7.63 8.36
N ILE A 70 -6.66 7.46 7.46
CA ILE A 70 -6.27 8.45 6.45
C ILE A 70 -6.87 7.98 5.14
N VAL A 71 -7.89 8.69 4.65
CA VAL A 71 -8.59 8.32 3.43
C VAL A 71 -7.96 9.05 2.24
N GLY A 72 -7.32 8.30 1.36
CA GLY A 72 -6.97 8.73 0.00
C GLY A 72 -7.85 8.01 -1.01
N ASN A 73 -7.77 8.38 -2.29
CA ASN A 73 -8.64 7.83 -3.33
C ASN A 73 -7.93 7.76 -4.69
N ASP A 74 -8.37 6.81 -5.51
CA ASP A 74 -8.09 6.85 -6.94
C ASP A 74 -8.91 7.97 -7.60
N ALA A 75 -8.43 8.51 -8.72
CA ALA A 75 -8.95 9.71 -9.36
C ALA A 75 -10.38 9.55 -9.91
N ASN A 76 -10.88 8.31 -10.05
CA ASN A 76 -12.27 8.02 -10.42
C ASN A 76 -13.27 8.27 -9.28
N ILE A 77 -12.82 8.29 -8.01
CA ILE A 77 -13.69 8.56 -6.85
C ILE A 77 -13.50 10.02 -6.44
N LYS A 78 -14.50 10.87 -6.69
CA LYS A 78 -14.37 12.32 -6.40
C LYS A 78 -14.62 12.69 -4.93
N HIS A 79 -15.52 11.97 -4.27
CA HIS A 79 -15.99 12.31 -2.92
C HIS A 79 -16.14 11.04 -2.09
N PRO A 80 -15.03 10.45 -1.59
CA PRO A 80 -15.12 9.32 -0.68
C PRO A 80 -15.82 9.73 0.62
N THR A 81 -16.61 8.83 1.19
CA THR A 81 -17.24 9.03 2.50
C THR A 81 -16.17 9.03 3.58
N ILE A 82 -16.17 10.09 4.41
CA ILE A 82 -15.23 10.28 5.51
C ILE A 82 -16.00 10.12 6.83
N LEU A 83 -15.66 9.09 7.61
CA LEU A 83 -16.28 8.87 8.91
C LEU A 83 -15.72 9.83 9.97
N GLU A 84 -16.51 10.08 11.02
CA GLU A 84 -16.03 10.82 12.19
C GLU A 84 -14.74 10.18 12.74
N GLY A 85 -13.75 11.01 13.06
CA GLY A 85 -12.42 10.56 13.48
C GLY A 85 -11.48 10.17 12.34
N SER A 86 -11.91 10.24 11.08
CA SER A 86 -11.07 10.03 9.89
C SER A 86 -10.61 11.35 9.27
N VAL A 87 -9.52 11.31 8.51
CA VAL A 87 -8.96 12.47 7.81
C VAL A 87 -8.83 12.16 6.32
N TYR A 88 -9.34 13.06 5.48
CA TYR A 88 -9.16 12.98 4.03
C TYR A 88 -7.87 13.66 3.59
N VAL A 89 -7.15 13.05 2.64
CA VAL A 89 -6.00 13.65 1.98
C VAL A 89 -6.09 13.38 0.48
N ASP A 90 -6.18 14.44 -0.30
CA ASP A 90 -6.04 14.35 -1.75
C ASP A 90 -4.56 14.28 -2.12
N PHE A 91 -4.05 13.06 -2.27
CA PHE A 91 -2.67 12.83 -2.69
C PHE A 91 -2.43 13.21 -4.17
N ASN A 92 -3.48 13.39 -4.97
CA ASN A 92 -3.39 13.66 -6.40
C ASN A 92 -3.60 15.14 -6.75
N GLU A 93 -4.01 15.99 -5.80
CA GLU A 93 -4.34 17.41 -6.00
C GLU A 93 -3.27 18.17 -6.81
N SER A 94 -1.99 17.98 -6.48
CA SER A 94 -0.89 18.66 -7.17
C SER A 94 -0.49 18.02 -8.50
N PHE A 95 -0.86 16.77 -8.74
CA PHE A 95 -0.36 15.96 -9.86
C PHE A 95 -1.36 15.81 -11.00
N GLU A 96 -2.65 15.79 -10.67
CA GLU A 96 -3.76 15.61 -11.61
C GLU A 96 -3.59 14.36 -12.49
N TYR A 97 -3.00 13.29 -11.94
CA TYR A 97 -2.88 12.05 -12.68
C TYR A 97 -4.27 11.45 -12.92
N PRO A 98 -4.51 10.83 -14.09
CA PRO A 98 -5.80 10.19 -14.39
C PRO A 98 -6.06 8.96 -13.51
N HIS A 99 -5.00 8.39 -12.94
CA HIS A 99 -5.03 7.34 -11.93
C HIS A 99 -3.90 7.56 -10.95
N MET A 100 -4.18 7.34 -9.67
CA MET A 100 -3.16 7.25 -8.62
C MET A 100 -3.39 5.97 -7.84
N TYR A 101 -2.33 5.20 -7.61
CA TYR A 101 -2.37 4.01 -6.78
C TYR A 101 -1.88 4.33 -5.38
N MET A 102 -2.34 3.56 -4.39
CA MET A 102 -1.89 3.71 -3.00
C MET A 102 -0.37 3.67 -2.83
N HIS A 103 0.35 2.97 -3.72
CA HIS A 103 1.81 2.90 -3.68
C HIS A 103 2.45 4.26 -3.89
N PHE A 104 1.77 5.19 -4.58
CA PHE A 104 2.27 6.53 -4.83
C PHE A 104 2.61 7.24 -3.51
N PRO A 105 1.67 7.50 -2.59
CA PRO A 105 2.01 8.10 -1.30
C PRO A 105 2.92 7.21 -0.44
N LEU A 106 2.79 5.87 -0.51
CA LEU A 106 3.62 4.97 0.30
C LEU A 106 5.13 5.09 0.05
N GLU A 107 5.54 5.45 -1.17
CA GLU A 107 6.96 5.64 -1.52
C GLU A 107 7.59 6.81 -0.74
N TRP A 108 6.75 7.78 -0.36
CA TRP A 108 7.17 9.10 0.11
C TRP A 108 6.89 9.33 1.60
N VAL A 109 6.55 8.28 2.36
CA VAL A 109 6.20 8.35 3.80
C VAL A 109 7.20 9.20 4.60
N PHE A 110 8.49 9.09 4.28
CA PHE A 110 9.54 9.82 4.99
C PHE A 110 9.42 11.35 4.96
N LEU A 111 8.69 11.90 3.99
CA LEU A 111 8.49 13.34 3.85
C LEU A 111 7.40 13.88 4.78
N TYR A 112 6.38 13.08 5.11
CA TYR A 112 5.13 13.61 5.66
C TYR A 112 4.62 12.97 6.95
N THR A 113 5.13 11.81 7.36
CA THR A 113 4.74 11.21 8.65
C THR A 113 5.86 10.35 9.24
N ASP A 114 5.84 10.15 10.56
CA ASP A 114 6.82 9.33 11.27
C ASP A 114 6.56 7.82 11.07
N ARG A 115 5.32 7.46 10.78
CA ARG A 115 4.84 6.10 10.53
C ARG A 115 3.59 6.14 9.67
N LEU A 116 3.40 5.16 8.80
CA LEU A 116 2.14 4.95 8.11
C LEU A 116 1.79 3.46 8.07
N ALA A 117 0.70 3.07 8.70
CA ALA A 117 0.06 1.78 8.43
C ALA A 117 -0.77 1.88 7.14
N PHE A 118 -0.99 0.77 6.46
CA PHE A 118 -1.78 0.72 5.24
C PHE A 118 -2.29 -0.71 5.00
N TRP A 119 -3.34 -0.82 4.22
CA TRP A 119 -3.70 -2.07 3.55
C TRP A 119 -4.21 -1.80 2.14
N HIS A 120 -4.32 -2.86 1.35
CA HIS A 120 -4.87 -2.81 0.02
C HIS A 120 -6.38 -2.56 0.05
N SER A 121 -6.90 -1.96 -1.02
CA SER A 121 -8.26 -1.42 -1.08
C SER A 121 -9.37 -2.49 -1.13
N ASP A 122 -9.00 -3.76 -1.27
CA ASP A 122 -9.89 -4.93 -1.36
C ASP A 122 -9.66 -5.94 -0.22
N LEU A 123 -9.03 -5.52 0.88
CA LEU A 123 -8.82 -6.33 2.07
C LEU A 123 -9.68 -5.83 3.23
N LEU A 124 -10.41 -6.75 3.86
CA LEU A 124 -10.94 -6.60 5.21
C LEU A 124 -10.30 -7.63 6.14
N LEU A 125 -10.17 -7.28 7.41
CA LEU A 125 -9.59 -8.15 8.44
C LEU A 125 -10.61 -8.40 9.56
N SER A 126 -10.52 -9.56 10.20
CA SER A 126 -11.25 -9.84 11.45
C SER A 126 -10.77 -8.91 12.58
N PHE A 127 -11.57 -8.72 13.63
CA PHE A 127 -11.13 -7.97 14.81
C PHE A 127 -9.83 -8.49 15.42
N LYS A 128 -9.65 -9.82 15.44
CA LYS A 128 -8.42 -10.44 15.94
C LYS A 128 -7.19 -10.01 15.12
N ASP A 129 -7.29 -10.06 13.80
CA ASP A 129 -6.19 -9.67 12.92
C ASP A 129 -5.96 -8.15 12.94
N MET A 130 -7.02 -7.35 13.10
CA MET A 130 -6.92 -5.90 13.34
C MET A 130 -6.12 -5.58 14.59
N GLN A 131 -6.46 -6.20 15.72
CA GLN A 131 -5.76 -6.00 17.00
C GLN A 131 -4.30 -6.42 16.91
N TYR A 132 -4.03 -7.57 16.27
CA TYR A 132 -2.67 -8.04 16.03
C TYR A 132 -1.86 -7.02 15.20
N CYS A 133 -2.41 -6.54 14.09
CA CYS A 133 -1.75 -5.55 13.24
C CYS A 133 -1.51 -4.24 13.99
N ALA A 134 -2.51 -3.71 14.70
CA ALA A 134 -2.39 -2.48 15.47
C ALA A 134 -1.25 -2.57 16.49
N GLN A 135 -1.19 -3.67 17.26
CA GLN A 135 -0.11 -3.89 18.24
C GLN A 135 1.25 -4.06 17.57
N LEU A 136 1.33 -4.83 16.48
CA LEU A 136 2.58 -5.01 15.73
C LEU A 136 3.10 -3.68 15.17
N PHE A 137 2.21 -2.87 14.61
CA PHE A 137 2.54 -1.62 13.96
C PHE A 137 2.89 -0.53 14.96
N GLU A 138 2.23 -0.48 16.12
CA GLU A 138 2.58 0.46 17.19
C GLU A 138 3.97 0.18 17.75
N ASN A 139 4.30 -1.10 17.96
CA ASN A 139 5.60 -1.54 18.48
C ASN A 139 6.71 -1.64 17.41
N LEU A 140 6.43 -1.24 16.16
CA LEU A 140 7.43 -1.29 15.10
C LEU A 140 8.42 -0.14 15.29
N GLU A 141 9.68 -0.47 15.61
CA GLU A 141 10.77 0.50 15.76
C GLU A 141 11.02 1.27 14.45
N ASP A 142 11.46 2.53 14.58
CA ASP A 142 11.88 3.34 13.44
C ASP A 142 13.06 2.70 12.70
N GLY A 143 13.07 2.83 11.36
CA GLY A 143 14.01 2.12 10.49
C GLY A 143 13.54 0.72 10.07
N LYS A 144 12.37 0.26 10.54
CA LYS A 144 11.76 -1.03 10.17
C LYS A 144 10.47 -0.87 9.36
N ILE A 145 10.11 -1.92 8.64
CA ILE A 145 8.78 -2.09 8.07
C ILE A 145 8.17 -3.40 8.56
N ALA A 146 6.84 -3.47 8.54
CA ALA A 146 6.10 -4.72 8.59
C ALA A 146 5.26 -4.81 7.30
N ALA A 147 5.27 -5.96 6.62
CA ALA A 147 4.45 -6.17 5.44
C ALA A 147 4.07 -7.63 5.25
N TYR A 148 2.95 -7.88 4.57
CA TYR A 148 2.57 -9.23 4.19
C TYR A 148 3.60 -9.85 3.24
N LYS A 149 3.85 -11.14 3.44
CA LYS A 149 4.73 -11.94 2.60
C LYS A 149 4.10 -13.31 2.49
N THR A 150 3.90 -13.82 1.28
CA THR A 150 3.32 -15.16 1.10
C THR A 150 4.13 -16.21 1.84
N ARG A 151 3.47 -16.97 2.71
CA ARG A 151 4.07 -18.13 3.39
C ARG A 151 4.27 -19.27 2.40
N ALA A 152 5.38 -19.98 2.57
CA ALA A 152 5.58 -21.27 1.92
C ALA A 152 4.83 -22.37 2.64
N SER A 153 4.27 -23.31 1.88
CA SER A 153 4.18 -24.68 2.37
C SER A 153 5.59 -25.28 2.50
N LEU A 154 5.77 -26.28 3.37
CA LEU A 154 7.03 -27.02 3.53
C LEU A 154 7.58 -27.56 2.20
N LEU A 155 6.71 -27.97 1.27
CA LEU A 155 7.07 -28.43 -0.07
C LEU A 155 7.58 -27.31 -0.99
N ARG A 156 7.15 -26.06 -0.77
CA ARG A 156 7.65 -24.87 -1.47
C ARG A 156 8.75 -24.12 -0.73
N PHE A 157 9.25 -24.64 0.39
CA PHE A 157 10.28 -23.98 1.21
C PHE A 157 11.53 -23.63 0.39
N TRP A 158 11.92 -24.49 -0.56
CA TRP A 158 13.04 -24.25 -1.48
C TRP A 158 12.71 -23.27 -2.61
N GLU A 159 11.47 -23.24 -3.12
CA GLU A 159 10.99 -22.23 -4.08
C GLU A 159 10.78 -20.85 -3.42
N ILE A 160 10.48 -20.80 -2.12
CA ILE A 160 10.11 -19.58 -1.38
C ILE A 160 11.26 -18.96 -0.57
N LYS A 161 12.43 -19.61 -0.50
CA LYS A 161 13.69 -18.82 -0.43
C LYS A 161 13.73 -17.76 -1.54
N GLN A 162 13.05 -18.02 -2.66
CA GLN A 162 12.76 -17.06 -3.70
C GLN A 162 11.31 -16.53 -3.69
N SER A 163 10.57 -16.45 -2.57
CA SER A 163 9.42 -15.52 -2.53
C SER A 163 9.98 -14.13 -2.75
N ARG A 164 9.45 -13.50 -3.80
CA ARG A 164 10.19 -12.52 -4.60
C ARG A 164 9.99 -11.09 -4.12
N ARG A 165 8.87 -10.79 -3.44
CA ARG A 165 8.50 -9.44 -2.99
C ARG A 165 7.75 -9.46 -1.67
N PHE A 166 7.75 -8.33 -0.97
CA PHE A 166 6.72 -8.05 0.03
C PHE A 166 5.48 -7.55 -0.70
N PHE A 167 4.31 -7.91 -0.19
CA PHE A 167 3.04 -7.53 -0.78
C PHE A 167 2.45 -6.36 0.00
N GLU A 168 1.98 -5.38 -0.75
CA GLU A 168 1.26 -4.17 -0.36
C GLU A 168 -0.15 -4.45 0.22
N VAL A 169 -0.42 -5.66 0.67
CA VAL A 169 -1.76 -6.07 1.12
C VAL A 169 -2.06 -5.51 2.51
N ILE A 170 -1.10 -5.57 3.40
CA ILE A 170 -1.18 -5.04 4.76
C ILE A 170 0.24 -4.75 5.22
N GLY A 171 0.46 -3.58 5.80
CA GLY A 171 1.79 -3.22 6.27
C GLY A 171 1.85 -1.91 7.03
N CYS A 172 3.06 -1.62 7.50
CA CYS A 172 3.42 -0.39 8.16
C CYS A 172 4.85 -0.04 7.81
N THR A 173 5.08 1.21 7.42
CA THR A 173 6.39 1.75 7.12
C THR A 173 6.71 2.90 8.08
N THR A 174 7.91 2.87 8.66
CA THR A 174 8.43 3.97 9.47
C THR A 174 9.21 4.96 8.61
N LYS A 175 9.32 6.20 9.06
CA LYS A 175 9.99 7.28 8.35
C LYS A 175 11.43 6.95 7.97
N SER A 176 12.24 6.47 8.90
CA SER A 176 13.64 6.14 8.59
C SER A 176 13.77 4.94 7.66
N ALA A 177 12.81 4.00 7.70
CA ALA A 177 12.77 2.91 6.72
C ALA A 177 12.45 3.43 5.32
N SER A 178 11.42 4.26 5.18
CA SER A 178 11.04 4.89 3.91
C SER A 178 12.19 5.75 3.35
N ARG A 179 12.87 6.53 4.20
CA ARG A 179 14.02 7.32 3.80
C ARG A 179 15.17 6.45 3.29
N SER A 180 15.49 5.39 4.03
CA SER A 180 16.54 4.44 3.65
C SER A 180 16.21 3.73 2.33
N GLN A 181 14.94 3.39 2.09
CA GLN A 181 14.51 2.82 0.81
C GLN A 181 14.79 3.79 -0.34
N PHE A 182 14.35 5.04 -0.21
CA PHE A 182 14.57 6.09 -1.21
C PHE A 182 16.06 6.35 -1.49
N ASP A 183 16.89 6.46 -0.44
CA ASP A 183 18.33 6.72 -0.57
C ASP A 183 19.08 5.59 -1.31
N HIS A 184 18.54 4.37 -1.28
CA HIS A 184 19.09 3.19 -1.98
C HIS A 184 18.41 2.89 -3.32
N GLY A 185 17.48 3.74 -3.78
CA GLY A 185 16.74 3.50 -5.01
C GLY A 185 15.83 2.27 -4.93
N CYS A 186 15.23 2.05 -3.77
CA CYS A 186 14.32 0.94 -3.48
C CYS A 186 12.97 1.49 -3.01
N GLY A 187 11.95 0.64 -2.98
CA GLY A 187 10.63 1.04 -2.48
C GLY A 187 9.51 0.12 -2.90
N TRP A 188 8.29 0.64 -2.77
CA TRP A 188 7.04 -0.02 -3.11
C TRP A 188 6.74 0.03 -4.61
N TRP A 189 7.25 1.02 -5.31
CA TRP A 189 7.00 1.18 -6.74
C TRP A 189 7.61 0.07 -7.59
N ARG A 190 6.98 -0.16 -8.73
CA ARG A 190 7.47 -1.04 -9.80
C ARG A 190 8.73 -0.46 -10.41
N ASN A 191 9.49 -1.36 -11.02
CA ASN A 191 10.67 -1.04 -11.79
C ASN A 191 11.71 -0.22 -10.99
N PHE A 192 11.92 -0.60 -9.72
CA PHE A 192 12.81 0.13 -8.80
C PHE A 192 14.25 0.35 -9.32
N GLN A 193 14.72 -0.48 -10.26
CA GLN A 193 16.01 -0.29 -10.93
C GLN A 193 16.11 1.00 -11.75
N PHE A 194 14.98 1.63 -12.08
CA PHE A 194 14.93 2.93 -12.75
C PHE A 194 14.87 4.09 -11.76
N HIS A 195 14.84 3.84 -10.45
CA HIS A 195 14.86 4.88 -9.45
C HIS A 195 16.16 5.71 -9.58
N PRO A 196 16.11 7.06 -9.51
CA PRO A 196 17.28 7.92 -9.68
C PRO A 196 18.44 7.67 -8.69
N ASN A 197 18.16 7.06 -7.52
CA ASN A 197 19.17 6.75 -6.50
C ASN A 197 19.68 5.30 -6.60
N TYR A 198 19.19 4.51 -7.57
CA TYR A 198 19.62 3.13 -7.74
C TYR A 198 21.04 3.09 -8.35
N LYS A 199 22.03 2.74 -7.53
CA LYS A 199 23.47 2.76 -7.92
C LYS A 199 24.05 1.37 -8.16
N ASN A 200 23.27 0.30 -8.02
CA ASN A 200 23.79 -1.06 -8.04
C ASN A 200 23.81 -1.64 -9.47
N SER A 201 24.95 -2.19 -9.90
CA SER A 201 25.09 -2.83 -11.22
C SER A 201 24.36 -4.18 -11.32
N TYR A 202 23.93 -4.75 -10.19
CA TYR A 202 23.19 -6.00 -10.18
C TYR A 202 21.71 -5.76 -10.50
N LEU A 203 21.30 -5.99 -11.74
CA LEU A 203 19.88 -6.08 -12.08
C LEU A 203 19.37 -7.47 -11.70
N PRO A 204 18.44 -7.61 -10.74
CA PRO A 204 17.86 -8.91 -10.44
C PRO A 204 17.12 -9.42 -11.69
N LYS A 205 17.61 -10.52 -12.28
CA LYS A 205 17.03 -11.12 -13.49
C LYS A 205 15.53 -11.34 -13.33
N GLY A 206 14.74 -10.70 -14.20
CA GLY A 206 13.34 -11.02 -14.47
C GLY A 206 12.29 -10.51 -13.48
N LEU A 207 12.65 -9.63 -12.52
CA LEU A 207 11.84 -9.49 -11.30
C LEU A 207 11.50 -8.10 -10.80
N ALA A 208 12.07 -7.05 -11.34
CA ALA A 208 11.80 -5.72 -10.81
C ALA A 208 10.45 -5.13 -11.27
N GLY A 209 9.61 -5.89 -11.98
CA GLY A 209 8.40 -5.38 -12.64
C GLY A 209 7.18 -5.15 -11.74
N ASP A 210 7.07 -5.80 -10.59
CA ASP A 210 5.92 -5.66 -9.69
C ASP A 210 6.22 -4.80 -8.45
N HIS A 211 5.16 -4.36 -7.79
CA HIS A 211 5.26 -3.58 -6.55
C HIS A 211 5.89 -4.38 -5.40
N GLY A 212 6.57 -3.70 -4.49
CA GLY A 212 7.18 -4.31 -3.30
C GLY A 212 8.42 -5.18 -3.56
N PHE A 213 8.89 -5.26 -4.80
CA PHE A 213 10.18 -5.86 -5.13
C PHE A 213 11.36 -5.04 -4.61
N GLY A 214 11.28 -3.71 -4.72
CA GLY A 214 12.29 -2.80 -4.18
C GLY A 214 12.42 -2.97 -2.67
N ILE A 215 11.32 -3.16 -1.95
CA ILE A 215 11.31 -3.48 -0.51
C ILE A 215 12.10 -4.76 -0.20
N MET A 216 11.87 -5.84 -0.97
CA MET A 216 12.63 -7.08 -0.78
C MET A 216 14.12 -6.89 -1.10
N HIS A 217 14.45 -6.09 -2.11
CA HIS A 217 15.83 -5.77 -2.47
C HIS A 217 16.53 -4.99 -1.34
N TRP A 218 15.89 -3.94 -0.83
CA TRP A 218 16.34 -3.17 0.33
C TRP A 218 16.61 -4.07 1.54
N HIS A 219 15.65 -4.96 1.88
CA HIS A 219 15.80 -5.90 2.98
C HIS A 219 16.98 -6.86 2.82
N ARG A 220 17.25 -7.34 1.60
CA ARG A 220 18.30 -8.34 1.33
C ARG A 220 19.69 -7.75 1.13
N HIS A 221 19.80 -6.54 0.56
CA HIS A 221 21.06 -6.02 0.04
C HIS A 221 21.51 -4.71 0.69
N HIS A 222 20.62 -4.02 1.41
CA HIS A 222 20.90 -2.70 2.00
C HIS A 222 20.68 -2.67 3.51
N GLY A 223 20.70 -3.83 4.17
CA GLY A 223 20.53 -3.93 5.62
C GLY A 223 19.11 -3.60 6.12
N GLY A 224 18.14 -3.50 5.20
CA GLY A 224 16.76 -3.19 5.56
C GLY A 224 16.12 -4.24 6.48
N ASN A 225 15.18 -3.82 7.31
CA ASN A 225 14.53 -4.70 8.28
C ASN A 225 13.02 -4.78 8.02
N ALA A 226 12.61 -5.83 7.32
CA ALA A 226 11.23 -6.08 6.95
C ALA A 226 10.68 -7.31 7.70
N LYS A 227 9.68 -7.08 8.55
CA LYS A 227 8.97 -8.13 9.30
C LYS A 227 7.76 -8.62 8.51
N HIS A 228 7.49 -9.90 8.58
CA HIS A 228 6.29 -10.49 7.97
C HIS A 228 5.06 -10.25 8.85
N VAL A 229 4.00 -9.69 8.27
CA VAL A 229 2.66 -9.62 8.90
C VAL A 229 1.93 -10.94 8.68
N ASN A 230 1.64 -11.65 9.76
CA ASN A 230 0.96 -12.94 9.72
C ASN A 230 -0.52 -12.78 10.06
N VAL A 231 -1.33 -12.46 9.05
CA VAL A 231 -2.79 -12.38 9.16
C VAL A 231 -3.47 -13.34 8.19
N SER A 232 -4.76 -13.59 8.42
CA SER A 232 -5.58 -14.33 7.47
C SER A 232 -5.83 -13.51 6.21
N MET A 233 -5.83 -14.18 5.05
CA MET A 233 -6.24 -13.60 3.76
C MET A 233 -7.71 -13.88 3.43
N ALA A 234 -8.48 -14.39 4.39
CA ALA A 234 -9.88 -14.79 4.18
C ALA A 234 -10.80 -13.63 3.77
N GLY A 235 -10.47 -12.40 4.16
CA GLY A 235 -11.20 -11.19 3.79
C GLY A 235 -10.64 -10.46 2.57
N HIS A 236 -9.69 -11.06 1.86
CA HIS A 236 -9.12 -10.48 0.65
C HIS A 236 -10.03 -10.82 -0.54
N ALA A 237 -10.70 -9.81 -1.06
CA ALA A 237 -11.32 -9.91 -2.37
C ALA A 237 -10.22 -9.84 -3.42
N ASP A 238 -9.61 -10.99 -3.75
CA ASP A 238 -8.60 -11.12 -4.81
C ASP A 238 -9.25 -10.87 -6.18
N ALA A 239 -9.59 -9.61 -6.43
CA ALA A 239 -10.17 -9.08 -7.63
C ALA A 239 -9.12 -9.01 -8.75
N ASN A 240 -8.38 -10.11 -8.93
CA ASN A 240 -7.52 -10.42 -10.07
C ASN A 240 -8.10 -11.56 -10.92
N ASN A 241 -9.39 -11.90 -10.72
CA ASN A 241 -10.02 -13.01 -11.40
C ASN A 241 -10.39 -12.64 -12.85
N THR A 242 -9.41 -12.77 -13.74
CA THR A 242 -9.55 -13.16 -15.15
C THR A 242 -10.66 -12.48 -15.95
N ARG A 243 -10.51 -11.17 -16.23
CA ARG A 243 -10.83 -10.47 -17.50
C ARG A 243 -10.80 -8.97 -17.19
N PHE A 244 -9.89 -8.23 -17.81
CA PHE A 244 -9.72 -6.77 -17.70
C PHE A 244 -10.90 -5.95 -18.28
N THR A 245 -12.13 -6.42 -18.14
CA THR A 245 -13.33 -5.82 -18.74
C THR A 245 -14.01 -4.81 -17.82
N LYS A 246 -13.74 -4.81 -16.52
CA LYS A 246 -14.35 -3.95 -15.50
C LYS A 246 -13.31 -3.14 -14.74
N SER A 247 -13.72 -2.00 -14.17
CA SER A 247 -12.90 -1.29 -13.17
C SER A 247 -12.80 -2.10 -11.87
N LYS A 248 -11.83 -1.79 -11.01
CA LYS A 248 -11.69 -2.44 -9.69
C LYS A 248 -12.95 -2.25 -8.83
N GLU A 249 -13.50 -1.04 -8.87
CA GLU A 249 -14.75 -0.67 -8.21
C GLU A 249 -15.91 -1.57 -8.64
N GLU A 250 -16.11 -1.72 -9.95
CA GLU A 250 -17.17 -2.54 -10.54
C GLU A 250 -16.98 -4.03 -10.22
N ASP A 251 -15.74 -4.54 -10.20
CA ASP A 251 -15.47 -5.92 -9.83
C ASP A 251 -15.78 -6.18 -8.35
N LEU A 252 -15.38 -5.27 -7.45
CA LEU A 252 -15.69 -5.38 -6.03
C LEU A 252 -17.20 -5.43 -5.78
N ASP A 253 -17.97 -4.53 -6.39
CA ASP A 253 -19.42 -4.48 -6.21
C ASP A 253 -20.16 -5.67 -6.86
N SER A 254 -19.67 -6.18 -7.99
CA SER A 254 -20.38 -7.23 -8.74
C SER A 254 -19.98 -8.65 -8.37
N THR A 255 -18.79 -8.84 -7.79
CA THR A 255 -18.24 -10.16 -7.46
C THR A 255 -18.38 -10.48 -5.97
N TYR A 256 -18.36 -9.46 -5.09
CA TYR A 256 -18.27 -9.67 -3.65
C TYR A 256 -19.43 -9.03 -2.88
N SER A 257 -19.98 -9.77 -1.91
CA SER A 257 -20.93 -9.22 -0.94
C SER A 257 -20.19 -8.84 0.33
N ILE A 258 -20.09 -7.53 0.60
CA ILE A 258 -19.49 -7.01 1.85
C ILE A 258 -20.15 -7.64 3.08
N ALA A 259 -21.48 -7.81 3.08
CA ALA A 259 -22.18 -8.40 4.21
C ALA A 259 -21.73 -9.85 4.47
N GLN A 260 -21.57 -10.66 3.41
CA GLN A 260 -21.09 -12.04 3.55
C GLN A 260 -19.63 -12.10 4.01
N ILE A 261 -18.78 -11.19 3.50
CA ILE A 261 -17.39 -11.09 3.95
C ILE A 261 -17.34 -10.68 5.43
N CYS A 262 -18.13 -9.68 5.84
CA CYS A 262 -18.18 -9.23 7.23
C CYS A 262 -18.62 -10.35 8.17
N GLN A 263 -19.67 -11.09 7.80
CA GLN A 263 -20.13 -12.27 8.55
C GLN A 263 -19.04 -13.35 8.63
N HIS A 264 -18.34 -13.63 7.53
CA HIS A 264 -17.26 -14.62 7.51
C HIS A 264 -16.09 -14.22 8.42
N LEU A 265 -15.82 -12.92 8.54
CA LEU A 265 -14.76 -12.36 9.36
C LEU A 265 -15.18 -12.11 10.83
N GLY A 266 -16.47 -12.26 11.16
CA GLY A 266 -17.01 -11.95 12.48
C GLY A 266 -16.98 -10.45 12.80
N ILE A 267 -17.26 -9.61 11.81
CA ILE A 267 -17.27 -8.13 11.91
C ILE A 267 -18.61 -7.53 11.45
N GLU A 268 -19.67 -8.34 11.35
CA GLU A 268 -20.99 -7.94 10.87
C GLU A 268 -21.67 -6.85 11.72
N GLU A 269 -21.26 -6.69 12.98
CA GLU A 269 -21.72 -5.60 13.85
C GLU A 269 -21.30 -4.21 13.34
N LEU A 270 -20.34 -4.15 12.42
CA LEU A 270 -19.89 -2.92 11.78
C LEU A 270 -20.70 -2.54 10.54
N LEU A 271 -21.69 -3.32 10.10
CA LEU A 271 -22.50 -2.99 8.91
C LEU A 271 -23.39 -1.77 9.16
#